data_AF-A0A377GMH8-F1
#
_entry.id   AF-A0A377GMH8-F1
#
_cell.length_a   1.000
_cell.length_b   1.000
_cell.length_c   1.000
_cell.angle_alpha   90.00
_cell.angle_beta   90.00
_cell.angle_gamma   90.00
#
_symmetry.space_group_name_H-M   'P 1'
#
loop_
_entity.id
_entity.type
_entity.pdbx_description
1 polymer ?
#
loop_
_entity_poly.entity_id
_entity_poly.type
_entity_poly.pdbx_seq_one_letter_code
_entity_poly.pdbx_strand_id
1 'polypeptide(L)'
;MFSKIYVAALQAKSKEDLRLKLKNLHLESKGCHIDEKRGFNPLLTPAGELASQGYTQQVEWLRELGASVDHIAYGYALAGNHAKVEEYRDDHRASVDLIAQGYASAGDIYYLKVKEYRAKHAASVHAIAKGYAFSGKHQRVEEYRTQYNASVHEIAEAYAMAGDHESAEIYRTKHHANIERIAKGYALFGNTPKVEEYRQLSQQKTCIDAIAQGYARAGNHLHVERYRTKHNASVDAIAQGYAITGNHLKVEEYRTKYNASVDAIAEGYALANYHNQVEEYRTQHKASPFAIAKGYAHAGNHTKVEEYRSAHKVGVSAIAKYYVLAGNDTKVEEYRRHGANAYAIAQSYAIVGNHEKVEDYIFLPTVETSSIVNFIAKGYAIAGNHEKVQEFRERFKADATAIAQGYALAGNHEKVEEYHTQKNTDAIAQGYIFAGNHEKVEEYHVKHGASVDKIATEYALFGNHEKVEEYRVRHGASIKKIAEVYHSLQNQKKIREYDIHALLSGYLEDRKKIVDSSGKTKEYFYNFFTRFQKSLKQKCDAVDALSKALNGEKIDLTRHVDTLRNGNLGKELRAFIKAGKADELVDEKVRTVRDFLDALQRKNNPQLVQQV
;
A
#
# COMPACT_ATOMS: atom_id res chain seq x y z
N MET A 1 -28.25 11.25 -1.69
CA MET A 1 -27.92 12.49 -2.43
C MET A 1 -28.16 12.35 -3.93
N PHE A 2 -27.83 11.18 -4.52
CA PHE A 2 -28.08 10.81 -5.92
C PHE A 2 -29.38 11.39 -6.50
N SER A 3 -30.53 11.11 -5.87
CA SER A 3 -31.84 11.53 -6.38
C SER A 3 -31.99 13.05 -6.48
N LYS A 4 -31.34 13.82 -5.60
CA LYS A 4 -31.40 15.29 -5.64
C LYS A 4 -30.63 15.84 -6.85
N ILE A 5 -29.43 15.31 -7.13
CA ILE A 5 -28.63 15.71 -8.31
C ILE A 5 -29.36 15.32 -9.60
N TYR A 6 -29.86 14.08 -9.65
CA TYR A 6 -30.59 13.56 -10.80
C TYR A 6 -31.83 14.41 -11.12
N VAL A 7 -32.66 14.71 -10.11
CA VAL A 7 -33.84 15.57 -10.27
C VAL A 7 -33.46 17.00 -10.64
N ALA A 8 -32.41 17.55 -10.03
CA ALA A 8 -31.91 18.88 -10.37
C ALA A 8 -31.49 18.98 -11.85
N ALA A 9 -30.80 17.95 -12.36
CA ALA A 9 -30.41 17.85 -13.77
C ALA A 9 -31.61 17.73 -14.71
N LEU A 10 -32.60 16.89 -14.38
CA LEU A 10 -33.84 16.77 -15.17
C LEU A 10 -34.64 18.07 -15.24
N GLN A 11 -34.68 18.83 -14.15
CA GLN A 11 -35.47 20.06 -14.04
C GLN A 11 -34.72 21.31 -14.52
N ALA A 12 -33.42 21.21 -14.79
CA ALA A 12 -32.63 22.35 -15.21
C ALA A 12 -33.05 22.82 -16.60
N LYS A 13 -33.15 24.15 -16.78
CA LYS A 13 -33.45 24.77 -18.08
C LYS A 13 -32.20 25.13 -18.87
N SER A 14 -31.06 25.21 -18.19
CA SER A 14 -29.75 25.49 -18.76
C SER A 14 -28.65 24.94 -17.86
N LYS A 15 -27.40 24.92 -18.35
CA LYS A 15 -26.23 24.57 -17.55
C LYS A 15 -26.04 25.50 -16.34
N GLU A 16 -26.27 26.80 -16.52
CA GLU A 16 -26.14 27.79 -15.44
C GLU A 16 -27.21 27.59 -14.36
N ASP A 17 -28.44 27.27 -14.77
CA ASP A 17 -29.52 26.89 -13.83
C ASP A 17 -29.16 25.60 -13.08
N LEU A 18 -28.63 24.60 -13.78
CA LEU A 18 -28.13 23.38 -13.14
C LEU A 18 -27.02 23.68 -12.13
N ARG A 19 -26.02 24.48 -12.51
CA ARG A 19 -24.92 24.90 -11.62
C ARG A 19 -25.46 25.58 -10.36
N LEU A 20 -26.46 26.45 -10.48
CA LEU A 20 -27.09 27.11 -9.34
C LEU A 20 -27.85 26.12 -8.44
N LYS A 21 -28.64 25.22 -9.03
CA LYS A 21 -29.33 24.15 -8.28
C LYS A 21 -28.34 23.27 -7.52
N LEU A 22 -27.25 22.84 -8.15
CA LEU A 22 -26.21 22.04 -7.52
C LEU A 22 -25.46 22.81 -6.42
N LYS A 23 -25.24 24.11 -6.58
CA LYS A 23 -24.64 24.96 -5.54
C LYS A 23 -25.54 25.07 -4.31
N ASN A 24 -26.85 25.21 -4.50
CA ASN A 24 -27.81 25.26 -3.39
C ASN A 24 -27.87 23.93 -2.64
N LEU A 25 -27.82 22.81 -3.37
CA LEU A 25 -27.68 21.48 -2.79
C LEU A 25 -26.38 21.34 -1.96
N HIS A 26 -25.28 21.92 -2.42
CA HIS A 26 -24.01 21.96 -1.69
C HIS A 26 -24.06 22.80 -0.40
N LEU A 27 -24.80 23.91 -0.40
CA LEU A 27 -24.97 24.75 0.79
C LEU A 27 -25.79 24.02 1.87
N GLU A 28 -26.74 23.18 1.48
CA GLU A 28 -27.50 22.33 2.40
C GLU A 28 -26.70 21.12 2.91
N SER A 29 -25.84 20.55 2.07
CA SER A 29 -24.99 19.41 2.42
C SER A 29 -23.52 19.71 2.11
N LYS A 30 -22.77 20.14 3.14
CA LYS A 30 -21.30 20.26 3.08
C LYS A 30 -20.69 18.90 2.67
N GLY A 31 -20.55 18.61 1.38
CA GLY A 31 -20.12 17.26 0.95
C GLY A 31 -20.44 16.77 -0.46
N CYS A 32 -21.24 17.47 -1.28
CA CYS A 32 -21.87 16.81 -2.44
C CYS A 32 -20.90 16.55 -3.61
N HIS A 33 -20.76 15.30 -4.07
CA HIS A 33 -20.07 14.99 -5.33
C HIS A 33 -21.08 14.86 -6.47
N ILE A 34 -20.74 15.30 -7.69
CA ILE A 34 -21.65 15.23 -8.86
C ILE A 34 -21.87 13.78 -9.33
N ASP A 35 -20.86 12.91 -9.12
CA ASP A 35 -20.92 11.47 -9.40
C ASP A 35 -21.29 10.65 -8.16
N GLU A 36 -22.25 11.14 -7.36
CA GLU A 36 -22.81 10.34 -6.28
C GLU A 36 -23.34 9.00 -6.84
N LYS A 37 -23.07 7.88 -6.17
CA LYS A 37 -23.47 6.56 -6.67
C LYS A 37 -24.90 6.19 -6.28
N ARG A 38 -25.61 5.47 -7.14
CA ARG A 38 -26.93 4.90 -6.84
C ARG A 38 -26.77 3.76 -5.83
N GLY A 39 -27.52 3.79 -4.73
CA GLY A 39 -27.30 2.87 -3.59
C GLY A 39 -27.30 1.39 -3.96
N PHE A 40 -28.16 0.95 -4.87
CA PHE A 40 -28.25 -0.44 -5.34
C PHE A 40 -27.54 -0.69 -6.68
N ASN A 41 -26.94 0.34 -7.28
CA ASN A 41 -26.09 0.19 -8.47
C ASN A 41 -24.90 1.16 -8.38
N PRO A 42 -23.79 0.74 -7.75
CA PRO A 42 -22.64 1.61 -7.54
C PRO A 42 -21.87 1.97 -8.81
N LEU A 43 -22.32 1.50 -9.99
CA LEU A 43 -21.78 1.87 -11.30
C LEU A 43 -22.62 2.96 -11.99
N LEU A 44 -23.81 3.30 -11.48
CA LEU A 44 -24.64 4.37 -12.03
C LEU A 44 -24.55 5.65 -11.19
N THR A 45 -24.05 6.71 -11.81
CA THR A 45 -24.09 8.10 -11.32
C THR A 45 -25.31 8.83 -11.91
N PRO A 46 -25.69 10.03 -11.43
CA PRO A 46 -26.78 10.79 -12.04
C PRO A 46 -26.58 11.01 -13.53
N ALA A 47 -25.35 11.32 -13.96
CA ALA A 47 -25.01 11.49 -15.38
C ALA A 47 -25.09 10.16 -16.15
N GLY A 48 -24.58 9.06 -15.58
CA GLY A 48 -24.69 7.73 -16.21
C GLY A 48 -26.14 7.24 -16.34
N GLU A 49 -27.00 7.51 -15.36
CA GLU A 49 -28.43 7.21 -15.40
C GLU A 49 -29.15 8.06 -16.47
N LEU A 50 -28.84 9.35 -16.56
CA LEU A 50 -29.39 10.20 -17.60
C LEU A 50 -28.94 9.75 -19.00
N ALA A 51 -27.68 9.31 -19.13
CA ALA A 51 -27.15 8.76 -20.37
C ALA A 51 -27.86 7.45 -20.77
N SER A 52 -28.13 6.56 -19.80
CA SER A 52 -28.85 5.31 -20.07
C SER A 52 -30.32 5.54 -20.44
N GLN A 53 -30.89 6.68 -20.06
CA GLN A 53 -32.24 7.09 -20.43
C GLN A 53 -32.30 8.03 -21.66
N GLY A 54 -31.15 8.35 -22.26
CA GLY A 54 -31.08 9.15 -23.49
C GLY A 54 -31.14 10.67 -23.31
N TYR A 55 -31.07 11.20 -22.09
CA TYR A 55 -31.10 12.64 -21.77
C TYR A 55 -29.77 13.34 -22.09
N THR A 56 -29.38 13.31 -23.36
CA THR A 56 -28.05 13.73 -23.84
C THR A 56 -27.70 15.17 -23.46
N GLN A 57 -28.65 16.10 -23.52
CA GLN A 57 -28.36 17.50 -23.17
C GLN A 57 -28.01 17.68 -21.68
N GLN A 58 -28.76 17.03 -20.79
CA GLN A 58 -28.53 17.06 -19.35
C GLN A 58 -27.22 16.35 -18.98
N VAL A 59 -26.89 15.28 -19.69
CA VAL A 59 -25.61 14.58 -19.58
C VAL A 59 -24.45 15.53 -19.91
N GLU A 60 -24.52 16.26 -21.01
CA GLU A 60 -23.47 17.23 -21.39
C GLU A 60 -23.33 18.35 -20.35
N TRP A 61 -24.44 18.86 -19.82
CA TRP A 61 -24.37 19.85 -18.73
C TRP A 61 -23.67 19.31 -17.50
N LEU A 62 -23.94 18.06 -17.10
CA LEU A 62 -23.25 17.42 -15.98
C LEU A 62 -21.78 17.16 -16.29
N ARG A 63 -21.43 16.71 -17.49
CA ARG A 63 -20.03 16.52 -17.93
C ARG A 63 -19.24 17.82 -17.82
N GLU A 64 -19.78 18.93 -18.33
CA GLU A 64 -19.15 20.25 -18.25
C GLU A 64 -19.04 20.80 -16.82
N LEU A 65 -19.86 20.27 -15.90
CA LEU A 65 -19.78 20.56 -14.47
C LEU A 65 -18.90 19.56 -13.70
N GLY A 66 -18.21 18.66 -14.41
CA GLY A 66 -17.20 17.76 -13.86
C GLY A 66 -17.66 16.32 -13.63
N ALA A 67 -18.82 15.91 -14.15
CA ALA A 67 -19.23 14.51 -14.07
C ALA A 67 -18.31 13.59 -14.87
N SER A 68 -18.11 12.39 -14.35
CA SER A 68 -17.20 11.38 -14.88
C SER A 68 -17.64 10.90 -16.26
N VAL A 69 -16.78 11.13 -17.26
CA VAL A 69 -16.95 10.65 -18.64
C VAL A 69 -17.04 9.13 -18.72
N ASP A 70 -16.36 8.42 -17.81
CA ASP A 70 -16.38 6.96 -17.74
C ASP A 70 -17.77 6.43 -17.34
N HIS A 71 -18.40 7.03 -16.34
CA HIS A 71 -19.74 6.63 -15.89
C HIS A 71 -20.83 7.04 -16.90
N ILE A 72 -20.62 8.13 -17.63
CA ILE A 72 -21.49 8.53 -18.75
C ILE A 72 -21.40 7.51 -19.88
N ALA A 73 -20.19 7.14 -20.31
CA ALA A 73 -19.97 6.16 -21.36
C ALA A 73 -20.52 4.77 -20.96
N TYR A 74 -20.35 4.36 -19.70
CA TYR A 74 -21.00 3.17 -19.14
C TYR A 74 -22.53 3.24 -19.31
N GLY A 75 -23.15 4.38 -18.98
CA GLY A 75 -24.59 4.59 -19.12
C GLY A 75 -25.08 4.47 -20.57
N TYR A 76 -24.36 5.08 -21.52
CA TYR A 76 -24.67 4.93 -22.94
C TYR A 76 -24.46 3.50 -23.45
N ALA A 77 -23.44 2.79 -22.98
CA ALA A 77 -23.21 1.39 -23.32
C ALA A 77 -24.34 0.50 -22.79
N LEU A 78 -24.78 0.73 -21.55
CA LEU A 78 -25.92 0.05 -20.94
C LEU A 78 -27.20 0.21 -21.78
N ALA A 79 -27.42 1.40 -22.35
CA ALA A 79 -28.56 1.69 -23.22
C ALA A 79 -28.39 1.23 -24.68
N GLY A 80 -27.18 0.82 -25.10
CA GLY A 80 -26.90 0.50 -26.50
C GLY A 80 -26.71 1.70 -27.42
N ASN A 81 -26.47 2.90 -26.89
CA ASN A 81 -26.20 4.08 -27.72
C ASN A 81 -24.75 4.07 -28.22
N HIS A 82 -24.49 3.23 -29.24
CA HIS A 82 -23.14 3.03 -29.78
C HIS A 82 -22.49 4.32 -30.26
N ALA A 83 -23.25 5.21 -30.90
CA ALA A 83 -22.70 6.47 -31.41
C ALA A 83 -22.11 7.34 -30.28
N LYS A 84 -22.85 7.48 -29.17
CA LYS A 84 -22.37 8.24 -28.00
C LYS A 84 -21.25 7.53 -27.25
N VAL A 85 -21.26 6.21 -27.22
CA VAL A 85 -20.14 5.45 -26.65
C VAL A 85 -18.84 5.72 -27.39
N GLU A 86 -18.85 5.68 -28.73
CA GLU A 86 -17.66 5.94 -29.53
C GLU A 86 -17.20 7.41 -29.41
N GLU A 87 -18.14 8.37 -29.40
CA GLU A 87 -17.86 9.79 -29.13
C GLU A 87 -17.13 9.96 -27.78
N TYR A 88 -17.66 9.38 -26.70
CA TYR A 88 -17.04 9.50 -25.38
C TYR A 88 -15.70 8.77 -25.28
N ARG A 89 -15.54 7.64 -25.96
CA ARG A 89 -14.25 6.93 -26.02
C ARG A 89 -13.20 7.76 -26.74
N ASP A 90 -13.54 8.34 -27.89
CA ASP A 90 -12.56 8.98 -28.77
C ASP A 90 -12.28 10.43 -28.34
N ASP A 91 -13.32 11.22 -28.08
CA ASP A 91 -13.19 12.66 -27.78
C ASP A 91 -12.96 12.94 -26.30
N HIS A 92 -13.42 12.04 -25.43
CA HIS A 92 -13.35 12.21 -23.97
C HIS A 92 -12.49 11.14 -23.28
N ARG A 93 -11.93 10.20 -24.04
CA ARG A 93 -11.03 9.15 -23.55
C ARG A 93 -11.66 8.29 -22.45
N ALA A 94 -12.97 8.05 -22.54
CA ALA A 94 -13.66 7.20 -21.60
C ALA A 94 -13.08 5.77 -21.61
N SER A 95 -13.04 5.16 -20.43
CA SER A 95 -12.45 3.84 -20.21
C SER A 95 -13.13 2.75 -21.04
N VAL A 96 -12.32 2.05 -21.84
CA VAL A 96 -12.75 0.89 -22.64
C VAL A 96 -13.27 -0.25 -21.77
N ASP A 97 -12.72 -0.39 -20.56
CA ASP A 97 -13.12 -1.42 -19.60
C ASP A 97 -14.52 -1.13 -19.04
N LEU A 98 -14.80 0.12 -18.67
CA LEU A 98 -16.12 0.51 -18.19
C LEU A 98 -17.18 0.49 -19.30
N ILE A 99 -16.81 0.85 -20.52
CA ILE A 99 -17.71 0.70 -21.68
C ILE A 99 -18.07 -0.78 -21.89
N ALA A 100 -17.06 -1.67 -21.92
CA ALA A 100 -17.29 -3.10 -22.11
C ALA A 100 -18.10 -3.71 -20.96
N GLN A 101 -17.86 -3.26 -19.73
CA GLN A 101 -18.66 -3.63 -18.56
C GLN A 101 -20.12 -3.17 -18.71
N GLY A 102 -20.37 -1.95 -19.22
CA GLY A 102 -21.72 -1.44 -19.48
C GLY A 102 -22.49 -2.27 -20.49
N TYR A 103 -21.86 -2.62 -21.62
CA TYR A 103 -22.46 -3.54 -22.60
C TYR A 103 -22.73 -4.94 -22.00
N ALA A 104 -21.81 -5.47 -21.19
CA ALA A 104 -22.02 -6.76 -20.52
C ALA A 104 -23.15 -6.71 -19.49
N SER A 105 -23.29 -5.60 -18.75
CA SER A 105 -24.38 -5.38 -17.80
C SER A 105 -25.75 -5.21 -18.44
N ALA A 106 -25.82 -4.79 -19.71
CA ALA A 106 -27.06 -4.81 -20.49
C ALA A 106 -27.52 -6.24 -20.87
N GLY A 107 -26.64 -7.23 -20.70
CA GLY A 107 -26.90 -8.64 -21.01
C GLY A 107 -26.56 -9.04 -22.45
N ASP A 108 -27.15 -10.15 -22.91
CA ASP A 108 -26.77 -10.78 -24.18
C ASP A 108 -27.07 -9.97 -25.44
N ILE A 109 -27.93 -8.95 -25.34
CA ILE A 109 -28.34 -8.11 -26.47
C ILE A 109 -27.16 -7.39 -27.14
N TYR A 110 -26.09 -7.10 -26.38
CA TYR A 110 -24.88 -6.44 -26.89
C TYR A 110 -23.64 -7.34 -26.85
N TYR A 111 -23.81 -8.66 -26.83
CA TYR A 111 -22.70 -9.62 -26.79
C TYR A 111 -21.67 -9.40 -27.93
N LEU A 112 -22.12 -9.05 -29.13
CA LEU A 112 -21.21 -8.73 -30.24
C LEU A 112 -20.35 -7.50 -29.96
N LYS A 113 -20.90 -6.48 -29.30
CA LYS A 113 -20.14 -5.28 -28.89
C LYS A 113 -19.15 -5.57 -27.78
N VAL A 114 -19.52 -6.43 -26.82
CA VAL A 114 -18.57 -6.91 -25.81
C VAL A 114 -17.37 -7.61 -26.47
N LYS A 115 -17.61 -8.49 -27.45
CA LYS A 115 -16.53 -9.15 -28.21
C LYS A 115 -15.69 -8.15 -29.00
N GLU A 116 -16.32 -7.18 -29.65
CA GLU A 116 -15.64 -6.10 -30.37
C GLU A 116 -14.71 -5.32 -29.44
N TYR A 117 -15.21 -4.85 -28.30
CA TYR A 117 -14.44 -4.07 -27.33
C TYR A 117 -13.25 -4.83 -26.77
N ARG A 118 -13.44 -6.11 -26.45
CA ARG A 118 -12.34 -6.97 -26.03
C ARG A 118 -11.29 -7.13 -27.14
N ALA A 119 -11.71 -7.44 -28.36
CA ALA A 119 -10.79 -7.78 -29.45
C ALA A 119 -10.07 -6.57 -30.03
N LYS A 120 -10.79 -5.46 -30.24
CA LYS A 120 -10.29 -4.26 -30.92
C LYS A 120 -9.71 -3.24 -29.95
N HIS A 121 -10.26 -3.15 -28.74
CA HIS A 121 -9.89 -2.14 -27.75
C HIS A 121 -9.21 -2.73 -26.51
N ALA A 122 -8.91 -4.03 -26.52
CA ALA A 122 -8.25 -4.76 -25.43
C ALA A 122 -8.95 -4.58 -24.07
N ALA A 123 -10.28 -4.48 -24.06
CA ALA A 123 -11.05 -4.36 -22.83
C ALA A 123 -10.85 -5.59 -21.92
N SER A 124 -10.68 -5.33 -20.63
CA SER A 124 -10.37 -6.32 -19.61
C SER A 124 -11.46 -7.40 -19.50
N VAL A 125 -11.05 -8.66 -19.57
CA VAL A 125 -11.91 -9.83 -19.36
C VAL A 125 -12.53 -9.83 -17.96
N HIS A 126 -11.86 -9.23 -16.98
CA HIS A 126 -12.36 -9.07 -15.62
C HIS A 126 -13.51 -8.07 -15.56
N ALA A 127 -13.37 -6.91 -16.24
CA ALA A 127 -14.42 -5.90 -16.31
C ALA A 127 -15.68 -6.44 -16.99
N ILE A 128 -15.51 -7.20 -18.08
CA ILE A 128 -16.62 -7.84 -18.79
C ILE A 128 -17.33 -8.88 -17.89
N ALA A 129 -16.57 -9.78 -17.25
CA ALA A 129 -17.13 -10.79 -16.36
C ALA A 129 -17.89 -10.15 -15.18
N LYS A 130 -17.38 -9.05 -14.63
CA LYS A 130 -18.10 -8.26 -13.62
C LYS A 130 -19.44 -7.74 -14.15
N GLY A 131 -19.48 -7.24 -15.38
CA GLY A 131 -20.71 -6.71 -15.97
C GLY A 131 -21.79 -7.79 -16.10
N TYR A 132 -21.41 -9.00 -16.53
CA TYR A 132 -22.31 -10.15 -16.58
C TYR A 132 -22.73 -10.66 -15.20
N ALA A 133 -21.81 -10.70 -14.23
CA ALA A 133 -22.12 -11.10 -12.86
C ALA A 133 -23.11 -10.12 -12.23
N PHE A 134 -22.91 -8.82 -12.46
CA PHE A 134 -23.81 -7.78 -11.96
C PHE A 134 -25.24 -7.87 -12.51
N SER A 135 -25.40 -8.43 -13.71
CA SER A 135 -26.70 -8.63 -14.37
C SER A 135 -27.26 -10.06 -14.25
N GLY A 136 -26.63 -10.91 -13.43
CA GLY A 136 -27.08 -12.30 -13.19
C GLY A 136 -26.93 -13.23 -14.40
N LYS A 137 -26.01 -12.93 -15.33
CA LYS A 137 -25.78 -13.73 -16.56
C LYS A 137 -24.77 -14.84 -16.32
N HIS A 138 -25.10 -15.81 -15.46
CA HIS A 138 -24.18 -16.85 -14.98
C HIS A 138 -23.47 -17.62 -16.10
N GLN A 139 -24.18 -17.97 -17.18
CA GLN A 139 -23.57 -18.69 -18.29
C GLN A 139 -22.42 -17.91 -18.95
N ARG A 140 -22.58 -16.59 -19.09
CA ARG A 140 -21.53 -15.71 -19.65
C ARG A 140 -20.39 -15.48 -18.67
N VAL A 141 -20.70 -15.40 -17.37
CA VAL A 141 -19.67 -15.34 -16.33
C VAL A 141 -18.80 -16.59 -16.40
N GLU A 142 -19.39 -17.78 -16.50
CA GLU A 142 -18.64 -19.04 -16.64
C GLU A 142 -17.87 -19.12 -17.96
N GLU A 143 -18.43 -18.65 -19.08
CA GLU A 143 -17.70 -18.54 -20.36
C GLU A 143 -16.43 -17.71 -20.17
N TYR A 144 -16.53 -16.53 -19.56
CA TYR A 144 -15.38 -15.66 -19.34
C TYR A 144 -14.39 -16.18 -18.30
N ARG A 145 -14.87 -16.84 -17.25
CA ARG A 145 -14.00 -17.50 -16.26
C ARG A 145 -13.20 -18.63 -16.90
N THR A 146 -13.84 -19.46 -17.72
CA THR A 146 -13.22 -20.69 -18.25
C THR A 146 -12.43 -20.48 -19.53
N GLN A 147 -12.92 -19.66 -20.46
CA GLN A 147 -12.28 -19.46 -21.76
C GLN A 147 -11.29 -18.30 -21.76
N TYR A 148 -11.51 -17.31 -20.89
CA TYR A 148 -10.75 -16.07 -20.89
C TYR A 148 -10.12 -15.76 -19.52
N ASN A 149 -10.11 -16.75 -18.62
CA ASN A 149 -9.45 -16.68 -17.31
C ASN A 149 -9.85 -15.45 -16.47
N ALA A 150 -11.13 -15.06 -16.53
CA ALA A 150 -11.60 -13.98 -15.68
C ALA A 150 -11.48 -14.33 -14.19
N SER A 151 -10.96 -13.39 -13.39
CA SER A 151 -10.67 -13.62 -11.97
C SER A 151 -11.92 -13.98 -11.17
N VAL A 152 -11.84 -15.12 -10.47
CA VAL A 152 -12.90 -15.60 -9.57
C VAL A 152 -13.17 -14.63 -8.42
N HIS A 153 -12.16 -13.86 -8.00
CA HIS A 153 -12.29 -12.86 -6.93
C HIS A 153 -13.10 -11.65 -7.38
N GLU A 154 -12.81 -11.16 -8.59
CA GLU A 154 -13.50 -10.02 -9.20
C GLU A 154 -14.96 -10.37 -9.53
N ILE A 155 -15.21 -11.61 -9.97
CA ILE A 155 -16.57 -12.14 -10.19
C ILE A 155 -17.35 -12.23 -8.88
N ALA A 156 -16.75 -12.79 -7.82
CA ALA A 156 -17.41 -12.93 -6.52
C ALA A 156 -17.73 -11.57 -5.88
N GLU A 157 -16.83 -10.59 -5.98
CA GLU A 157 -17.08 -9.19 -5.58
C GLU A 157 -18.29 -8.61 -6.33
N ALA A 158 -18.40 -8.88 -7.65
CA ALA A 158 -19.51 -8.38 -8.45
C ALA A 158 -20.87 -9.01 -8.10
N TYR A 159 -20.93 -10.33 -7.87
CA TYR A 159 -22.16 -10.97 -7.38
C TYR A 159 -22.58 -10.41 -6.02
N ALA A 160 -21.64 -10.27 -5.09
CA ALA A 160 -21.92 -9.66 -3.79
C ALA A 160 -22.40 -8.21 -3.89
N MET A 161 -21.80 -7.44 -4.81
CA MET A 161 -22.20 -6.06 -5.12
C MET A 161 -23.58 -5.97 -5.78
N ALA A 162 -24.03 -7.02 -6.47
CA ALA A 162 -25.37 -7.14 -7.03
C ALA A 162 -26.40 -7.68 -6.03
N GLY A 163 -25.96 -8.12 -4.85
CA GLY A 163 -26.82 -8.78 -3.86
C GLY A 163 -27.12 -10.25 -4.15
N ASP A 164 -26.43 -10.87 -5.12
CA ASP A 164 -26.56 -12.30 -5.43
C ASP A 164 -25.72 -13.14 -4.46
N HIS A 165 -26.36 -13.51 -3.36
CA HIS A 165 -25.72 -14.25 -2.28
C HIS A 165 -25.33 -15.67 -2.67
N GLU A 166 -26.18 -16.33 -3.45
CA GLU A 166 -25.97 -17.72 -3.84
C GLU A 166 -24.75 -17.85 -4.74
N SER A 167 -24.66 -17.01 -5.77
CA SER A 167 -23.52 -17.01 -6.69
C SER A 167 -22.22 -16.60 -6.00
N ALA A 168 -22.25 -15.57 -5.14
CA ALA A 168 -21.08 -15.18 -4.36
C ALA A 168 -20.56 -16.31 -3.47
N GLU A 169 -21.47 -17.08 -2.85
CA GLU A 169 -21.13 -18.21 -1.99
C GLU A 169 -20.63 -19.43 -2.76
N ILE A 170 -21.19 -19.71 -3.94
CA ILE A 170 -20.67 -20.73 -4.86
C ILE A 170 -19.22 -20.38 -5.24
N TYR A 171 -18.95 -19.13 -5.60
CA TYR A 171 -17.59 -18.71 -5.95
C TYR A 171 -16.63 -18.77 -4.76
N ARG A 172 -17.09 -18.45 -3.54
CA ARG A 172 -16.29 -18.61 -2.33
C ARG A 172 -15.91 -20.07 -2.07
N THR A 173 -16.89 -20.97 -2.14
CA THR A 173 -16.73 -22.37 -1.71
C THR A 173 -16.11 -23.25 -2.78
N LYS A 174 -16.59 -23.15 -4.02
CA LYS A 174 -16.17 -23.98 -5.15
C LYS A 174 -14.96 -23.44 -5.89
N HIS A 175 -14.82 -22.11 -5.94
CA HIS A 175 -13.77 -21.44 -6.69
C HIS A 175 -12.76 -20.70 -5.80
N HIS A 176 -12.87 -20.88 -4.47
CA HIS A 176 -11.97 -20.31 -3.48
C HIS A 176 -11.80 -18.78 -3.62
N ALA A 177 -12.89 -18.09 -3.97
CA ALA A 177 -12.85 -16.65 -4.10
C ALA A 177 -12.51 -15.98 -2.75
N ASN A 178 -11.67 -14.95 -2.81
CA ASN A 178 -11.18 -14.22 -1.64
C ASN A 178 -12.35 -13.60 -0.87
N ILE A 179 -12.42 -13.92 0.42
CA ILE A 179 -13.51 -13.55 1.31
C ILE A 179 -13.60 -12.03 1.55
N GLU A 180 -12.46 -11.33 1.52
CA GLU A 180 -12.37 -9.88 1.73
C GLU A 180 -12.98 -9.11 0.56
N ARG A 181 -12.75 -9.61 -0.67
CA ARG A 181 -13.37 -9.08 -1.89
C ARG A 181 -14.89 -9.22 -1.85
N ILE A 182 -15.39 -10.36 -1.37
CA ILE A 182 -16.83 -10.57 -1.20
C ILE A 182 -17.40 -9.62 -0.15
N ALA A 183 -16.75 -9.51 1.01
CA ALA A 183 -17.17 -8.60 2.08
C ALA A 183 -17.19 -7.13 1.61
N LYS A 184 -16.18 -6.71 0.84
CA LYS A 184 -16.13 -5.39 0.20
C LYS A 184 -17.28 -5.20 -0.80
N GLY A 185 -17.62 -6.22 -1.59
CA GLY A 185 -18.77 -6.21 -2.50
C GLY A 185 -20.10 -5.94 -1.76
N TYR A 186 -20.33 -6.63 -0.64
CA TYR A 186 -21.52 -6.35 0.19
C TYR A 186 -21.49 -4.98 0.86
N ALA A 187 -20.32 -4.48 1.25
CA ALA A 187 -20.18 -3.14 1.80
C ALA A 187 -20.48 -2.06 0.74
N LEU A 188 -20.10 -2.30 -0.51
CA LEU A 188 -20.46 -1.46 -1.67
C LEU A 188 -21.97 -1.44 -1.92
N PHE A 189 -22.62 -2.60 -1.80
CA PHE A 189 -24.08 -2.73 -1.95
C PHE A 189 -24.85 -2.18 -0.73
N GLY A 190 -24.20 -2.13 0.45
CA GLY A 190 -24.81 -1.68 1.70
C GLY A 190 -25.53 -2.77 2.50
N ASN A 191 -25.26 -4.05 2.24
CA ASN A 191 -25.86 -5.16 2.98
C ASN A 191 -25.05 -5.46 4.25
N THR A 192 -25.29 -4.68 5.30
CA THR A 192 -24.60 -4.80 6.60
C THR A 192 -24.69 -6.20 7.22
N PRO A 193 -25.84 -6.91 7.21
CA PRO A 193 -25.89 -8.29 7.71
C PRO A 193 -24.87 -9.22 7.05
N LYS A 194 -24.78 -9.20 5.72
CA LYS A 194 -23.80 -10.02 4.98
C LYS A 194 -22.37 -9.56 5.19
N VAL A 195 -22.12 -8.25 5.28
CA VAL A 195 -20.79 -7.73 5.62
C VAL A 195 -20.30 -8.30 6.96
N GLU A 196 -21.16 -8.33 7.98
CA GLU A 196 -20.81 -8.81 9.32
C GLU A 196 -20.59 -10.35 9.33
N GLU A 197 -21.39 -11.11 8.58
CA GLU A 197 -21.21 -12.55 8.36
C GLU A 197 -19.82 -12.85 7.76
N TYR A 198 -19.46 -12.20 6.65
CA TYR A 198 -18.17 -12.43 5.98
C TYR A 198 -16.98 -11.89 6.79
N ARG A 199 -17.15 -10.82 7.56
CA ARG A 199 -16.11 -10.35 8.49
C ARG A 199 -15.80 -11.41 9.55
N GLN A 200 -16.83 -12.02 10.15
CA GLN A 200 -16.65 -13.05 11.18
C GLN A 200 -15.98 -14.30 10.64
N LEU A 201 -16.27 -14.68 9.39
CA LEU A 201 -15.63 -15.80 8.70
C LEU A 201 -14.14 -15.56 8.41
N SER A 202 -13.74 -14.32 8.10
CA SER A 202 -12.36 -14.01 7.70
C SER A 202 -11.39 -13.88 8.88
N GLN A 203 -11.83 -13.28 9.99
CA GLN A 203 -11.00 -12.92 11.16
C GLN A 203 -9.72 -12.10 10.86
N GLN A 204 -9.46 -11.70 9.61
CA GLN A 204 -8.26 -10.97 9.18
C GLN A 204 -8.47 -9.46 9.20
N LYS A 205 -7.41 -8.72 9.54
CA LYS A 205 -7.43 -7.24 9.55
C LYS A 205 -7.62 -6.65 8.15
N THR A 206 -7.02 -7.25 7.13
CA THR A 206 -7.15 -6.85 5.72
C THR A 206 -8.60 -6.84 5.24
N CYS A 207 -9.43 -7.77 5.73
CA CYS A 207 -10.88 -7.77 5.52
C CYS A 207 -11.58 -6.52 6.11
N ILE A 208 -11.16 -6.05 7.29
CA ILE A 208 -11.71 -4.85 7.93
C ILE A 208 -11.44 -3.61 7.07
N ASP A 209 -10.22 -3.48 6.54
CA ASP A 209 -9.82 -2.36 5.70
C ASP A 209 -10.57 -2.37 4.36
N ALA A 210 -10.73 -3.54 3.75
CA ALA A 210 -11.49 -3.72 2.51
C ALA A 210 -12.97 -3.36 2.69
N ILE A 211 -13.59 -3.74 3.81
CA ILE A 211 -14.98 -3.39 4.14
C ILE A 211 -15.11 -1.88 4.33
N ALA A 212 -14.22 -1.25 5.10
CA ALA A 212 -14.28 0.18 5.36
C ALA A 212 -14.11 1.01 4.07
N GLN A 213 -13.20 0.58 3.19
CA GLN A 213 -13.07 1.14 1.86
C GLN A 213 -14.34 0.93 1.02
N GLY A 214 -14.98 -0.24 1.09
CA GLY A 214 -16.25 -0.53 0.42
C GLY A 214 -17.37 0.44 0.84
N TYR A 215 -17.55 0.64 2.15
CA TYR A 215 -18.51 1.63 2.67
C TYR A 215 -18.17 3.07 2.29
N ALA A 216 -16.88 3.45 2.27
CA ALA A 216 -16.45 4.77 1.83
C ALA A 216 -16.82 5.00 0.36
N ARG A 217 -16.60 4.00 -0.50
CA ARG A 217 -17.01 4.01 -1.90
C ARG A 217 -18.53 4.00 -2.10
N ALA A 218 -19.29 3.43 -1.17
CA ALA A 218 -20.75 3.49 -1.18
C ALA A 218 -21.32 4.82 -0.65
N GLY A 219 -20.49 5.70 -0.09
CA GLY A 219 -20.95 6.92 0.59
C GLY A 219 -21.57 6.67 1.97
N ASN A 220 -21.39 5.48 2.56
CA ASN A 220 -21.98 5.12 3.85
C ASN A 220 -21.10 5.58 5.02
N HIS A 221 -21.05 6.90 5.24
CA HIS A 221 -20.18 7.53 6.24
C HIS A 221 -20.37 6.99 7.67
N LEU A 222 -21.60 6.65 8.06
CA LEU A 222 -21.89 6.09 9.38
C LEU A 222 -21.18 4.74 9.60
N HIS A 223 -21.23 3.86 8.60
CA HIS A 223 -20.57 2.55 8.68
C HIS A 223 -19.06 2.68 8.59
N VAL A 224 -18.56 3.63 7.78
CA VAL A 224 -17.12 3.96 7.75
C VAL A 224 -16.60 4.32 9.13
N GLU A 225 -17.26 5.26 9.83
CA GLU A 225 -16.82 5.69 11.17
C GLU A 225 -16.95 4.57 12.21
N ARG A 226 -17.99 3.74 12.12
CA ARG A 226 -18.11 2.54 12.95
C ARG A 226 -16.94 1.59 12.75
N TYR A 227 -16.52 1.34 11.50
CA TYR A 227 -15.39 0.45 11.21
C TYR A 227 -14.05 1.05 11.64
N ARG A 228 -13.84 2.34 11.40
CA ARG A 228 -12.65 3.06 11.88
C ARG A 228 -12.51 2.99 13.40
N THR A 229 -13.59 3.24 14.14
CA THR A 229 -13.53 3.35 15.62
C THR A 229 -13.61 1.99 16.32
N LYS A 230 -14.53 1.12 15.91
CA LYS A 230 -14.78 -0.17 16.59
C LYS A 230 -13.85 -1.28 16.13
N HIS A 231 -13.45 -1.24 14.86
CA HIS A 231 -12.66 -2.30 14.23
C HIS A 231 -11.25 -1.86 13.84
N ASN A 232 -10.88 -0.61 14.15
CA ASN A 232 -9.58 -0.02 13.85
C ASN A 232 -9.19 -0.13 12.36
N ALA A 233 -10.17 0.11 11.48
CA ALA A 233 -9.95 0.12 10.04
C ALA A 233 -8.94 1.22 9.63
N SER A 234 -8.10 0.91 8.65
CA SER A 234 -7.08 1.80 8.10
C SER A 234 -7.69 3.09 7.56
N VAL A 235 -7.18 4.22 8.06
CA VAL A 235 -7.55 5.56 7.58
C VAL A 235 -7.12 5.77 6.13
N ASP A 236 -6.06 5.10 5.68
CA ASP A 236 -5.57 5.15 4.30
C ASP A 236 -6.53 4.44 3.35
N ALA A 237 -7.01 3.25 3.73
CA ALA A 237 -7.98 2.50 2.93
C ALA A 237 -9.30 3.26 2.77
N ILE A 238 -9.74 3.93 3.84
CA ILE A 238 -10.94 4.78 3.84
C ILE A 238 -10.74 6.01 2.95
N ALA A 239 -9.63 6.75 3.12
CA ALA A 239 -9.34 7.94 2.35
C ALA A 239 -9.19 7.61 0.85
N GLN A 240 -8.51 6.50 0.52
CA GLN A 240 -8.47 5.98 -0.84
C GLN A 240 -9.88 5.67 -1.37
N GLY A 241 -10.75 5.07 -0.56
CA GLY A 241 -12.15 4.80 -0.92
C GLY A 241 -12.93 6.06 -1.29
N TYR A 242 -12.76 7.15 -0.54
CA TYR A 242 -13.36 8.45 -0.86
C TYR A 242 -12.72 9.12 -2.07
N ALA A 243 -11.40 8.97 -2.26
CA ALA A 243 -10.71 9.50 -3.43
C ALA A 243 -11.19 8.84 -4.73
N ILE A 244 -11.41 7.52 -4.71
CA ILE A 244 -11.98 6.77 -5.84
C ILE A 244 -13.37 7.28 -6.23
N THR A 245 -14.15 7.79 -5.29
CA THR A 245 -15.49 8.34 -5.58
C THR A 245 -15.51 9.85 -5.78
N GLY A 246 -14.36 10.52 -5.70
CA GLY A 246 -14.26 11.98 -5.85
C GLY A 246 -14.79 12.76 -4.65
N ASN A 247 -15.01 12.13 -3.49
CA ASN A 247 -15.46 12.83 -2.29
C ASN A 247 -14.32 13.61 -1.63
N HIS A 248 -13.89 14.71 -2.26
CA HIS A 248 -12.76 15.53 -1.83
C HIS A 248 -12.89 16.03 -0.40
N LEU A 249 -14.11 16.38 0.03
CA LEU A 249 -14.35 16.87 1.39
C LEU A 249 -14.03 15.82 2.43
N LYS A 250 -14.45 14.56 2.21
CA LYS A 250 -14.10 13.46 3.10
C LYS A 250 -12.64 13.06 2.99
N VAL A 251 -12.05 13.13 1.79
CA VAL A 251 -10.61 12.91 1.61
C VAL A 251 -9.81 13.92 2.45
N GLU A 252 -10.11 15.21 2.36
CA GLU A 252 -9.43 16.25 3.13
C GLU A 252 -9.67 16.12 4.64
N GLU A 253 -10.89 15.76 5.06
CA GLU A 253 -11.17 15.43 6.46
C GLU A 253 -10.23 14.31 6.95
N TYR A 254 -10.09 13.22 6.18
CA TYR A 254 -9.25 12.09 6.59
C TYR A 254 -7.76 12.41 6.53
N ARG A 255 -7.30 13.14 5.52
CA ARG A 255 -5.91 13.59 5.41
C ARG A 255 -5.52 14.49 6.58
N THR A 256 -6.37 15.45 6.94
CA THR A 256 -6.02 16.47 7.94
C THR A 256 -6.29 16.02 9.37
N LYS A 257 -7.43 15.38 9.63
CA LYS A 257 -7.85 14.99 10.99
C LYS A 257 -7.27 13.65 11.42
N TYR A 258 -7.13 12.71 10.49
CA TYR A 258 -6.72 11.35 10.78
C TYR A 258 -5.37 10.97 10.14
N ASN A 259 -4.69 11.94 9.51
CA ASN A 259 -3.36 11.77 8.91
C ASN A 259 -3.28 10.64 7.87
N ALA A 260 -4.33 10.49 7.05
CA ALA A 260 -4.34 9.51 5.97
C ALA A 260 -3.25 9.80 4.93
N SER A 261 -2.65 8.73 4.40
CA SER A 261 -1.55 8.76 3.44
C SER A 261 -1.92 9.49 2.14
N VAL A 262 -1.10 10.49 1.80
CA VAL A 262 -1.21 11.25 0.54
C VAL A 262 -1.00 10.35 -0.68
N ASP A 263 -0.22 9.28 -0.55
CA ASP A 263 0.02 8.29 -1.60
C ASP A 263 -1.22 7.44 -1.87
N ALA A 264 -1.88 6.97 -0.80
CA ALA A 264 -3.11 6.18 -0.92
C ALA A 264 -4.24 7.00 -1.54
N ILE A 265 -4.32 8.29 -1.18
CA ILE A 265 -5.28 9.23 -1.75
C ILE A 265 -4.99 9.50 -3.24
N ALA A 266 -3.75 9.81 -3.58
CA ALA A 266 -3.37 10.08 -4.97
C ALA A 266 -3.55 8.86 -5.87
N GLU A 267 -3.25 7.66 -5.36
CA GLU A 267 -3.57 6.39 -6.03
C GLU A 267 -5.07 6.26 -6.27
N GLY A 268 -5.90 6.59 -5.28
CA GLY A 268 -7.37 6.55 -5.40
C GLY A 268 -7.91 7.52 -6.46
N TYR A 269 -7.41 8.74 -6.51
CA TYR A 269 -7.76 9.70 -7.57
C TYR A 269 -7.28 9.25 -8.95
N ALA A 270 -6.07 8.69 -9.05
CA ALA A 270 -5.54 8.16 -10.30
C ALA A 270 -6.36 6.96 -10.80
N LEU A 271 -6.77 6.07 -9.89
CA LEU A 271 -7.65 4.94 -10.19
C LEU A 271 -9.01 5.38 -10.75
N ALA A 272 -9.49 6.56 -10.34
CA ALA A 272 -10.75 7.13 -10.80
C ALA A 272 -10.58 8.20 -11.91
N ASN A 273 -9.39 8.32 -12.50
CA ASN A 273 -9.07 9.29 -13.55
C ASN A 273 -9.28 10.78 -13.18
N TYR A 274 -9.23 11.13 -11.90
CA TYR A 274 -9.32 12.53 -11.44
C TYR A 274 -7.98 13.27 -11.58
N HIS A 275 -7.59 13.59 -12.81
CA HIS A 275 -6.27 14.13 -13.14
C HIS A 275 -5.89 15.42 -12.40
N ASN A 276 -6.83 16.34 -12.20
CA ASN A 276 -6.54 17.61 -11.54
C ASN A 276 -6.14 17.39 -10.06
N GLN A 277 -6.86 16.51 -9.38
CA GLN A 277 -6.64 16.18 -7.97
C GLN A 277 -5.39 15.32 -7.79
N VAL A 278 -5.08 14.46 -8.76
CA VAL A 278 -3.78 13.77 -8.82
C VAL A 278 -2.62 14.77 -8.86
N GLU A 279 -2.68 15.78 -9.75
CA GLU A 279 -1.62 16.79 -9.84
C GLU A 279 -1.54 17.69 -8.61
N GLU A 280 -2.69 18.05 -8.01
CA GLU A 280 -2.75 18.75 -6.73
C GLU A 280 -2.00 17.98 -5.65
N TYR A 281 -2.32 16.69 -5.47
CA TYR A 281 -1.70 15.84 -4.46
C TYR A 281 -0.21 15.59 -4.73
N ARG A 282 0.18 15.38 -5.98
CA ARG A 282 1.58 15.23 -6.36
C ARG A 282 2.39 16.50 -6.03
N THR A 283 1.87 17.67 -6.36
CA THR A 283 2.62 18.93 -6.26
C THR A 283 2.60 19.54 -4.86
N GLN A 284 1.42 19.64 -4.25
CA GLN A 284 1.21 20.30 -2.97
C GLN A 284 1.50 19.36 -1.79
N HIS A 285 1.06 18.10 -1.90
CA HIS A 285 1.16 17.11 -0.82
C HIS A 285 2.30 16.12 -1.00
N LYS A 286 3.06 16.21 -2.11
CA LYS A 286 4.24 15.38 -2.41
C LYS A 286 3.92 13.89 -2.51
N ALA A 287 2.73 13.56 -2.99
CA ALA A 287 2.38 12.17 -3.28
C ALA A 287 3.36 11.54 -4.28
N SER A 288 3.67 10.26 -4.06
CA SER A 288 4.60 9.47 -4.83
C SER A 288 4.13 9.29 -6.28
N PRO A 289 4.97 9.64 -7.28
CA PRO A 289 4.66 9.35 -8.68
C PRO A 289 4.45 7.87 -8.97
N PHE A 290 5.05 6.99 -8.16
CA PHE A 290 4.84 5.54 -8.26
C PHE A 290 3.42 5.14 -7.86
N ALA A 291 2.89 5.67 -6.75
CA ALA A 291 1.52 5.39 -6.31
C ALA A 291 0.48 5.89 -7.34
N ILE A 292 0.76 7.03 -7.97
CA ILE A 292 -0.09 7.58 -9.04
C ILE A 292 -0.05 6.69 -10.30
N ALA A 293 1.14 6.31 -10.76
CA ALA A 293 1.28 5.44 -11.92
C ALA A 293 0.60 4.07 -11.70
N LYS A 294 0.69 3.54 -10.48
CA LYS A 294 -0.06 2.35 -10.05
C LYS A 294 -1.57 2.54 -10.22
N GLY A 295 -2.13 3.64 -9.71
CA GLY A 295 -3.55 3.95 -9.83
C GLY A 295 -4.00 4.01 -11.30
N TYR A 296 -3.26 4.71 -12.16
CA TYR A 296 -3.57 4.79 -13.59
C TYR A 296 -3.42 3.45 -14.32
N ALA A 297 -2.43 2.62 -13.94
CA ALA A 297 -2.28 1.29 -14.53
C ALA A 297 -3.49 0.40 -14.21
N HIS A 298 -3.97 0.44 -12.98
CA HIS A 298 -5.21 -0.25 -12.58
C HIS A 298 -6.45 0.31 -13.26
N ALA A 299 -6.50 1.61 -13.57
CA ALA A 299 -7.59 2.22 -14.32
C ALA A 299 -7.54 1.93 -15.83
N GLY A 300 -6.48 1.29 -16.34
CA GLY A 300 -6.25 1.10 -17.77
C GLY A 300 -5.82 2.38 -18.51
N ASN A 301 -5.43 3.44 -17.80
CA ASN A 301 -5.06 4.72 -18.43
C ASN A 301 -3.59 4.73 -18.87
N HIS A 302 -3.29 4.04 -19.97
CA HIS A 302 -1.93 3.86 -20.48
C HIS A 302 -1.20 5.17 -20.80
N THR A 303 -1.93 6.16 -21.32
CA THR A 303 -1.35 7.47 -21.65
C THR A 303 -0.77 8.13 -20.40
N LYS A 304 -1.53 8.13 -19.30
CA LYS A 304 -1.06 8.72 -18.05
C LYS A 304 0.02 7.90 -17.36
N VAL A 305 -0.02 6.57 -17.48
CA VAL A 305 1.08 5.73 -16.99
C VAL A 305 2.40 6.08 -17.71
N GLU A 306 2.39 6.22 -19.03
CA GLU A 306 3.60 6.59 -19.80
C GLU A 306 4.10 7.99 -19.48
N GLU A 307 3.19 8.94 -19.32
CA GLU A 307 3.49 10.31 -18.89
C GLU A 307 4.25 10.29 -17.56
N TYR A 308 3.70 9.60 -16.56
CA TYR A 308 4.30 9.49 -15.22
C TYR A 308 5.60 8.69 -15.21
N ARG A 309 5.65 7.58 -15.96
CA ARG A 309 6.87 6.77 -16.10
C ARG A 309 8.02 7.60 -16.64
N SER A 310 7.76 8.38 -17.70
CA SER A 310 8.79 9.16 -18.38
C SER A 310 9.20 10.39 -17.56
N ALA A 311 8.23 11.13 -17.03
CA ALA A 311 8.50 12.36 -16.27
C ALA A 311 9.14 12.09 -14.89
N HIS A 312 8.82 10.95 -14.26
CA HIS A 312 9.21 10.65 -12.88
C HIS A 312 10.02 9.37 -12.70
N LYS A 313 10.48 8.75 -13.80
CA LYS A 313 11.36 7.57 -13.81
C LYS A 313 10.80 6.38 -13.02
N VAL A 314 9.49 6.15 -13.12
CA VAL A 314 8.84 5.02 -12.46
C VAL A 314 9.33 3.70 -13.08
N GLY A 315 9.67 2.72 -12.24
CA GLY A 315 10.26 1.45 -12.69
C GLY A 315 9.33 0.59 -13.55
N VAL A 316 9.83 0.13 -14.70
CA VAL A 316 9.05 -0.67 -15.69
C VAL A 316 8.51 -1.98 -15.14
N SER A 317 9.28 -2.70 -14.32
CA SER A 317 8.84 -3.95 -13.69
C SER A 317 7.65 -3.76 -12.76
N ALA A 318 7.62 -2.63 -12.06
CA ALA A 318 6.56 -2.33 -11.11
C ALA A 318 5.27 -1.95 -11.84
N ILE A 319 5.36 -1.21 -12.96
CA ILE A 319 4.21 -0.93 -13.83
C ILE A 319 3.66 -2.21 -14.46
N ALA A 320 4.54 -3.09 -14.98
CA ALA A 320 4.13 -4.37 -15.58
C ALA A 320 3.29 -5.22 -14.61
N LYS A 321 3.71 -5.30 -13.35
CA LYS A 321 2.94 -5.96 -12.28
C LYS A 321 1.50 -5.43 -12.19
N TYR A 322 1.30 -4.11 -12.24
CA TYR A 322 -0.04 -3.55 -12.14
C TYR A 322 -0.90 -3.78 -13.39
N TYR A 323 -0.29 -3.89 -14.57
CA TYR A 323 -1.00 -4.35 -15.76
C TYR A 323 -1.39 -5.82 -15.70
N VAL A 324 -0.57 -6.68 -15.08
CA VAL A 324 -0.99 -8.07 -14.78
C VAL A 324 -2.22 -8.06 -13.87
N LEU A 325 -2.20 -7.26 -12.80
CA LEU A 325 -3.34 -7.16 -11.88
C LEU A 325 -4.60 -6.57 -12.54
N ALA A 326 -4.45 -5.72 -13.55
CA ALA A 326 -5.56 -5.19 -14.34
C ALA A 326 -6.06 -6.17 -15.42
N GLY A 327 -5.31 -7.25 -15.71
CA GLY A 327 -5.61 -8.21 -16.77
C GLY A 327 -5.28 -7.69 -18.18
N ASN A 328 -4.32 -6.77 -18.33
CA ASN A 328 -3.92 -6.20 -19.62
C ASN A 328 -2.62 -6.82 -20.14
N ASP A 329 -2.73 -8.02 -20.71
CA ASP A 329 -1.58 -8.81 -21.18
C ASP A 329 -0.79 -8.11 -22.30
N THR A 330 -1.46 -7.34 -23.17
CA THR A 330 -0.80 -6.58 -24.24
C THR A 330 0.21 -5.59 -23.66
N LYS A 331 -0.18 -4.88 -22.60
CA LYS A 331 0.72 -3.93 -21.93
C LYS A 331 1.78 -4.61 -21.09
N VAL A 332 1.49 -5.77 -20.50
CA VAL A 332 2.52 -6.58 -19.81
C VAL A 332 3.64 -6.94 -20.79
N GLU A 333 3.31 -7.40 -21.99
CA GLU A 333 4.31 -7.75 -23.03
C GLU A 333 5.07 -6.53 -23.56
N GLU A 334 4.40 -5.39 -23.74
CA GLU A 334 5.06 -4.13 -24.09
C GLU A 334 6.11 -3.74 -23.04
N TYR A 335 5.76 -3.78 -21.76
CA TYR A 335 6.67 -3.46 -20.67
C TYR A 335 7.78 -4.50 -20.48
N ARG A 336 7.51 -5.78 -20.75
CA ARG A 336 8.54 -6.82 -20.79
C ARG A 336 9.60 -6.51 -21.85
N ARG A 337 9.20 -6.04 -23.05
CA ARG A 337 10.13 -5.56 -24.09
C ARG A 337 10.91 -4.32 -23.66
N HIS A 338 10.33 -3.47 -22.80
CA HIS A 338 11.03 -2.35 -22.16
C HIS A 338 11.91 -2.76 -20.96
N GLY A 339 12.14 -4.06 -20.74
CA GLY A 339 13.05 -4.57 -19.71
C GLY A 339 12.39 -4.84 -18.35
N ALA A 340 11.06 -4.96 -18.28
CA ALA A 340 10.40 -5.44 -17.07
C ALA A 340 10.87 -6.86 -16.71
N ASN A 341 11.11 -7.07 -15.42
CA ASN A 341 11.63 -8.31 -14.88
C ASN A 341 10.59 -9.45 -15.02
N ALA A 342 10.97 -10.51 -15.75
CA ALA A 342 10.11 -11.67 -16.01
C ALA A 342 9.69 -12.43 -14.74
N TYR A 343 10.55 -12.50 -13.72
CA TYR A 343 10.22 -13.11 -12.42
C TYR A 343 9.09 -12.36 -11.72
N ALA A 344 9.12 -11.03 -11.74
CA ALA A 344 8.08 -10.19 -11.14
C ALA A 344 6.75 -10.33 -11.88
N ILE A 345 6.79 -10.41 -13.21
CA ILE A 345 5.58 -10.63 -14.04
C ILE A 345 4.99 -12.01 -13.76
N ALA A 346 5.80 -13.08 -13.79
CA ALA A 346 5.34 -14.45 -13.55
C ALA A 346 4.74 -14.62 -12.15
N GLN A 347 5.38 -14.05 -11.12
CA GLN A 347 4.81 -14.01 -9.77
C GLN A 347 3.47 -13.28 -9.75
N SER A 348 3.34 -12.17 -10.49
CA SER A 348 2.08 -11.41 -10.54
C SER A 348 0.96 -12.21 -11.20
N TYR A 349 1.27 -12.97 -12.26
CA TYR A 349 0.30 -13.87 -12.89
C TYR A 349 -0.13 -15.00 -11.94
N ALA A 350 0.80 -15.54 -11.16
CA ALA A 350 0.49 -16.52 -10.12
C ALA A 350 -0.42 -15.93 -9.03
N ILE A 351 -0.18 -14.68 -8.61
CA ILE A 351 -1.01 -13.97 -7.62
C ILE A 351 -2.46 -13.81 -8.10
N VAL A 352 -2.68 -13.51 -9.38
CA VAL A 352 -4.05 -13.38 -9.94
C VAL A 352 -4.66 -14.72 -10.35
N GLY A 353 -3.92 -15.82 -10.24
CA GLY A 353 -4.38 -17.17 -10.60
C GLY A 353 -4.38 -17.45 -12.11
N ASN A 354 -3.62 -16.71 -12.91
CA ASN A 354 -3.54 -16.94 -14.36
C ASN A 354 -2.45 -17.99 -14.68
N HIS A 355 -2.81 -19.26 -14.57
CA HIS A 355 -1.88 -20.39 -14.71
C HIS A 355 -1.27 -20.53 -16.11
N GLU A 356 -2.06 -20.27 -17.15
CA GLU A 356 -1.61 -20.32 -18.54
C GLU A 356 -0.49 -19.30 -18.78
N LYS A 357 -0.68 -18.06 -18.31
CA LYS A 357 0.37 -17.04 -18.39
C LYS A 357 1.56 -17.30 -17.50
N VAL A 358 1.41 -18.05 -16.42
CA VAL A 358 2.56 -18.49 -15.64
C VAL A 358 3.42 -19.48 -16.45
N GLU A 359 2.82 -20.40 -17.20
CA GLU A 359 3.54 -21.37 -18.03
C GLU A 359 4.34 -20.70 -19.15
N ASP A 360 3.78 -19.67 -19.80
CA ASP A 360 4.48 -18.84 -20.81
C ASP A 360 5.85 -18.33 -20.30
N TYR A 361 5.97 -18.08 -18.98
CA TYR A 361 7.15 -17.48 -18.37
C TYR A 361 8.14 -18.51 -17.82
N ILE A 362 7.68 -19.70 -17.39
CA ILE A 362 8.55 -20.77 -16.85
C ILE A 362 9.56 -21.25 -17.90
N PHE A 363 9.13 -21.32 -19.16
CA PHE A 363 9.91 -21.86 -20.27
C PHE A 363 10.65 -20.79 -21.07
N LEU A 364 10.75 -19.56 -20.56
CA LEU A 364 11.53 -18.52 -21.23
C LEU A 364 13.02 -18.93 -21.25
N PRO A 365 13.70 -18.90 -22.42
CA PRO A 365 15.10 -19.30 -22.52
C PRO A 365 16.06 -18.44 -21.67
N THR A 366 15.62 -17.25 -21.28
CA THR A 366 16.42 -16.22 -20.63
C THR A 366 16.33 -16.22 -19.11
N VAL A 367 15.56 -17.13 -18.50
CA VAL A 367 15.37 -17.17 -17.04
C VAL A 367 15.93 -18.45 -16.44
N GLU A 368 16.60 -18.30 -15.30
CA GLU A 368 16.99 -19.45 -14.48
C GLU A 368 15.74 -20.11 -13.89
N THR A 369 15.51 -21.37 -14.28
CA THR A 369 14.29 -22.13 -13.97
C THR A 369 14.06 -22.31 -12.47
N SER A 370 15.11 -22.57 -11.68
CA SER A 370 15.03 -22.73 -10.22
C SER A 370 14.51 -21.45 -9.54
N SER A 371 15.05 -20.30 -9.94
CA SER A 371 14.71 -18.99 -9.39
C SER A 371 13.25 -18.62 -9.73
N ILE A 372 12.81 -18.81 -10.99
CA ILE A 372 11.45 -18.40 -11.40
C ILE A 372 10.35 -19.25 -10.77
N VAL A 373 10.61 -20.55 -10.59
CA VAL A 373 9.72 -21.47 -9.90
C VAL A 373 9.46 -20.99 -8.46
N ASN A 374 10.47 -20.51 -7.75
CA ASN A 374 10.31 -19.99 -6.38
C ASN A 374 9.44 -18.72 -6.34
N PHE A 375 9.63 -17.80 -7.28
CA PHE A 375 8.81 -16.58 -7.39
C PHE A 375 7.33 -16.90 -7.67
N ILE A 376 7.08 -17.86 -8.56
CA ILE A 376 5.73 -18.31 -8.92
C ILE A 376 5.06 -19.02 -7.74
N ALA A 377 5.75 -19.97 -7.10
CA ALA A 377 5.22 -20.70 -5.95
C ALA A 377 4.87 -19.74 -4.79
N LYS A 378 5.73 -18.74 -4.54
CA LYS A 378 5.44 -17.65 -3.61
C LYS A 378 4.19 -16.86 -4.03
N GLY A 379 4.00 -16.58 -5.33
CA GLY A 379 2.81 -15.91 -5.85
C GLY A 379 1.52 -16.72 -5.62
N TYR A 380 1.53 -18.03 -5.88
CA TYR A 380 0.39 -18.89 -5.57
C TYR A 380 0.12 -19.02 -4.07
N ALA A 381 1.16 -19.03 -3.24
CA ALA A 381 1.00 -19.01 -1.78
C ALA A 381 0.36 -17.70 -1.31
N ILE A 382 0.75 -16.56 -1.88
CA ILE A 382 0.12 -15.26 -1.63
C ILE A 382 -1.36 -15.28 -2.04
N ALA A 383 -1.68 -15.89 -3.19
CA ALA A 383 -3.06 -16.04 -3.66
C ALA A 383 -3.89 -17.04 -2.85
N GLY A 384 -3.27 -17.85 -1.98
CA GLY A 384 -3.94 -18.95 -1.28
C GLY A 384 -4.25 -20.17 -2.18
N ASN A 385 -3.61 -20.29 -3.35
CA ASN A 385 -3.82 -21.43 -4.25
C ASN A 385 -2.95 -22.62 -3.83
N HIS A 386 -3.45 -23.39 -2.86
CA HIS A 386 -2.73 -24.52 -2.26
C HIS A 386 -2.40 -25.64 -3.25
N GLU A 387 -3.31 -25.94 -4.17
CA GLU A 387 -3.13 -26.97 -5.19
C GLU A 387 -1.93 -26.64 -6.09
N LYS A 388 -1.85 -25.40 -6.58
CA LYS A 388 -0.72 -24.97 -7.41
C LYS A 388 0.57 -24.83 -6.62
N VAL A 389 0.51 -24.43 -5.35
CA VAL A 389 1.70 -24.48 -4.48
C VAL A 389 2.25 -25.90 -4.36
N GLN A 390 1.37 -26.88 -4.17
CA GLN A 390 1.77 -28.29 -4.08
C GLN A 390 2.33 -28.81 -5.41
N GLU A 391 1.66 -28.52 -6.54
CA GLU A 391 2.16 -28.85 -7.88
C GLU A 391 3.58 -28.28 -8.08
N PHE A 392 3.80 -27.01 -7.74
CA PHE A 392 5.11 -26.36 -7.91
C PHE A 392 6.19 -26.93 -7.00
N ARG A 393 5.83 -27.31 -5.78
CA ARG A 393 6.75 -27.99 -4.87
C ARG A 393 7.13 -29.38 -5.37
N GLU A 394 6.16 -30.18 -5.82
CA GLU A 394 6.38 -31.58 -6.16
C GLU A 394 7.04 -31.73 -7.54
N ARG A 395 6.51 -31.03 -8.55
CA ARG A 395 6.93 -31.15 -9.95
C ARG A 395 8.14 -30.29 -10.27
N PHE A 396 8.14 -29.04 -9.81
CA PHE A 396 9.16 -28.05 -10.16
C PHE A 396 10.20 -27.82 -9.05
N LYS A 397 10.04 -28.50 -7.90
CA LYS A 397 10.96 -28.42 -6.74
C LYS A 397 11.08 -27.02 -6.15
N ALA A 398 9.96 -26.29 -6.11
CA ALA A 398 9.90 -24.98 -5.45
C ALA A 398 10.35 -25.06 -3.98
N ASP A 399 11.15 -24.08 -3.57
CA ASP A 399 11.71 -23.99 -2.23
C ASP A 399 10.63 -23.69 -1.17
N ALA A 400 10.59 -24.50 -0.11
CA ALA A 400 9.65 -24.35 1.00
C ALA A 400 9.76 -22.98 1.69
N THR A 401 10.93 -22.36 1.68
CA THR A 401 11.19 -20.99 2.17
C THR A 401 10.37 -19.96 1.41
N ALA A 402 10.37 -20.03 0.08
CA ALA A 402 9.63 -19.09 -0.76
C ALA A 402 8.12 -19.26 -0.56
N ILE A 403 7.65 -20.50 -0.43
CA ILE A 403 6.25 -20.85 -0.17
C ILE A 403 5.81 -20.33 1.21
N ALA A 404 6.55 -20.67 2.28
CA ALA A 404 6.23 -20.24 3.64
C ALA A 404 6.22 -18.72 3.77
N GLN A 405 7.18 -18.03 3.15
CA GLN A 405 7.18 -16.57 3.09
C GLN A 405 5.95 -16.01 2.34
N GLY A 406 5.52 -16.67 1.26
CA GLY A 406 4.30 -16.30 0.52
C GLY A 406 3.04 -16.41 1.36
N TYR A 407 2.88 -17.49 2.13
CA TYR A 407 1.76 -17.63 3.07
C TYR A 407 1.84 -16.63 4.23
N ALA A 408 3.05 -16.31 4.71
CA ALA A 408 3.23 -15.30 5.75
C ALA A 408 2.79 -13.92 5.28
N LEU A 409 3.12 -13.56 4.03
CA LEU A 409 2.63 -12.34 3.37
C LEU A 409 1.11 -12.29 3.26
N ALA A 410 0.47 -13.43 3.00
CA ALA A 410 -0.99 -13.56 2.95
C ALA A 410 -1.64 -13.68 4.34
N GLY A 411 -0.87 -13.74 5.43
CA GLY A 411 -1.38 -13.96 6.78
C GLY A 411 -1.98 -15.36 7.00
N ASN A 412 -1.64 -16.36 6.17
CA ASN A 412 -2.14 -17.73 6.32
C ASN A 412 -1.24 -18.53 7.26
N HIS A 413 -1.42 -18.36 8.57
CA HIS A 413 -0.58 -18.96 9.60
C HIS A 413 -0.52 -20.49 9.58
N GLU A 414 -1.66 -21.14 9.35
CA GLU A 414 -1.75 -22.60 9.29
C GLU A 414 -0.84 -23.16 8.20
N LYS A 415 -0.91 -22.56 7.00
CA LYS A 415 -0.03 -22.95 5.90
C LYS A 415 1.42 -22.52 6.10
N VAL A 416 1.70 -21.45 6.83
CA VAL A 416 3.09 -21.13 7.18
C VAL A 416 3.72 -22.28 7.97
N GLU A 417 3.02 -22.81 8.98
CA GLU A 417 3.54 -23.91 9.81
C GLU A 417 3.76 -25.21 9.01
N GLU A 418 2.91 -25.51 8.03
CA GLU A 418 3.08 -26.69 7.15
C GLU A 418 4.40 -26.67 6.37
N TYR A 419 4.89 -25.48 6.01
CA TYR A 419 6.12 -25.29 5.23
C TYR A 419 7.28 -24.71 6.06
N HIS A 420 7.09 -24.54 7.37
CA HIS A 420 8.10 -23.99 8.26
C HIS A 420 9.26 -24.97 8.46
N THR A 421 10.47 -24.43 8.40
CA THR A 421 11.71 -25.13 8.76
C THR A 421 12.65 -24.15 9.46
N GLN A 422 13.58 -24.63 10.28
CA GLN A 422 14.55 -23.74 10.95
C GLN A 422 15.36 -22.86 9.97
N LYS A 423 15.49 -23.29 8.70
CA LYS A 423 16.22 -22.54 7.67
C LYS A 423 15.45 -21.34 7.12
N ASN A 424 14.13 -21.30 7.26
CA ASN A 424 13.28 -20.28 6.65
C ASN A 424 12.64 -19.31 7.65
N THR A 425 12.97 -19.42 8.93
CA THR A 425 12.42 -18.60 10.02
C THR A 425 12.54 -17.09 9.76
N ASP A 426 13.72 -16.62 9.30
CA ASP A 426 13.92 -15.19 9.01
C ASP A 426 13.07 -14.72 7.82
N ALA A 427 12.92 -15.55 6.79
CA ALA A 427 12.14 -15.21 5.60
C ALA A 427 10.63 -15.13 5.93
N ILE A 428 10.15 -16.00 6.82
CA ILE A 428 8.78 -15.98 7.32
C ILE A 428 8.55 -14.72 8.18
N ALA A 429 9.46 -14.41 9.11
CA ALA A 429 9.38 -13.19 9.90
C ALA A 429 9.33 -11.95 8.99
N GLN A 430 10.17 -11.90 7.95
CA GLN A 430 10.10 -10.86 6.92
C GLN A 430 8.72 -10.81 6.24
N GLY A 431 8.16 -11.95 5.86
CA GLY A 431 6.80 -12.03 5.28
C GLY A 431 5.73 -11.43 6.20
N TYR A 432 5.81 -11.69 7.51
CA TYR A 432 4.89 -11.08 8.48
C TYR A 432 5.14 -9.59 8.73
N ILE A 433 6.38 -9.11 8.65
CA ILE A 433 6.70 -7.67 8.68
C ILE A 433 5.98 -6.97 7.53
N PHE A 434 6.09 -7.51 6.31
CA PHE A 434 5.40 -6.98 5.13
C PHE A 434 3.88 -7.01 5.27
N ALA A 435 3.33 -8.06 5.90
CA ALA A 435 1.90 -8.16 6.18
C ALA A 435 1.44 -7.24 7.33
N GLY A 436 2.36 -6.56 8.03
CA GLY A 436 2.06 -5.75 9.21
C GLY A 436 1.65 -6.56 10.44
N ASN A 437 1.93 -7.86 10.47
CA ASN A 437 1.57 -8.75 11.57
C ASN A 437 2.71 -8.82 12.60
N HIS A 438 2.87 -7.75 13.38
CA HIS A 438 3.94 -7.63 14.38
C HIS A 438 3.88 -8.68 15.48
N GLU A 439 2.70 -9.17 15.83
CA GLU A 439 2.52 -10.25 16.82
C GLU A 439 3.18 -11.54 16.34
N LYS A 440 2.97 -11.90 15.06
CA LYS A 440 3.63 -13.07 14.46
C LYS A 440 5.12 -12.90 14.26
N VAL A 441 5.58 -11.67 13.98
CA VAL A 441 7.03 -11.38 13.94
C VAL A 441 7.66 -11.66 15.30
N GLU A 442 7.02 -11.22 16.38
CA GLU A 442 7.47 -11.46 17.75
C GLU A 442 7.41 -12.94 18.12
N GLU A 443 6.35 -13.65 17.75
CA GLU A 443 6.27 -15.10 17.92
C GLU A 443 7.44 -15.82 17.22
N TYR A 444 7.74 -15.45 15.99
CA TYR A 444 8.84 -16.05 15.21
C TYR A 444 10.21 -15.72 15.76
N HIS A 445 10.39 -14.53 16.34
CA HIS A 445 11.58 -14.20 17.09
C HIS A 445 11.72 -15.10 18.34
N VAL A 446 10.70 -15.13 19.20
CA VAL A 446 10.76 -15.76 20.52
C VAL A 446 10.75 -17.29 20.45
N LYS A 447 9.86 -17.88 19.63
CA LYS A 447 9.67 -19.35 19.59
C LYS A 447 10.57 -20.03 18.56
N HIS A 448 10.82 -19.38 17.44
CA HIS A 448 11.49 -20.01 16.29
C HIS A 448 12.93 -19.49 16.09
N GLY A 449 13.32 -18.43 16.81
CA GLY A 449 14.68 -17.91 16.81
C GLY A 449 15.01 -17.02 15.60
N ALA A 450 14.00 -16.32 15.05
CA ALA A 450 14.25 -15.32 14.00
C ALA A 450 15.26 -14.26 14.48
N SER A 451 16.17 -13.87 13.59
CA SER A 451 17.26 -12.95 13.90
C SER A 451 16.72 -11.55 14.21
N VAL A 452 16.97 -11.09 15.43
CA VAL A 452 16.64 -9.73 15.90
C VAL A 452 17.21 -8.67 14.96
N ASP A 453 18.46 -8.84 14.55
CA ASP A 453 19.13 -7.91 13.64
C ASP A 453 18.42 -7.83 12.29
N LYS A 454 18.07 -8.98 11.71
CA LYS A 454 17.35 -9.01 10.42
C LYS A 454 15.99 -8.35 10.55
N ILE A 455 15.22 -8.68 11.58
CA ILE A 455 13.91 -8.06 11.83
C ILE A 455 14.02 -6.54 11.94
N ALA A 456 14.97 -6.03 12.74
CA ALA A 456 15.17 -4.60 12.89
C ALA A 456 15.59 -3.92 11.58
N THR A 457 16.49 -4.54 10.80
CA THR A 457 16.89 -4.01 9.49
C THR A 457 15.75 -4.00 8.47
N GLU A 458 14.88 -5.01 8.49
CA GLU A 458 13.69 -5.05 7.63
C GLU A 458 12.69 -3.96 8.03
N TYR A 459 12.41 -3.77 9.33
CA TYR A 459 11.58 -2.64 9.77
C TYR A 459 12.17 -1.28 9.36
N ALA A 460 13.50 -1.14 9.36
CA ALA A 460 14.17 0.08 8.89
C ALA A 460 13.99 0.30 7.39
N LEU A 461 14.10 -0.77 6.58
CA LEU A 461 13.80 -0.74 5.13
C LEU A 461 12.36 -0.31 4.84
N PHE A 462 11.41 -0.70 5.68
CA PHE A 462 10.01 -0.28 5.55
C PHE A 462 9.68 1.05 6.24
N GLY A 463 10.68 1.74 6.81
CA GLY A 463 10.47 3.02 7.48
C GLY A 463 9.69 2.94 8.79
N ASN A 464 9.51 1.73 9.37
CA ASN A 464 8.83 1.56 10.65
C ASN A 464 9.81 1.82 11.81
N HIS A 465 10.19 3.08 11.98
CA HIS A 465 11.21 3.50 12.95
C HIS A 465 10.87 3.13 14.40
N GLU A 466 9.58 3.11 14.76
CA GLU A 466 9.13 2.72 16.10
C GLU A 466 9.48 1.24 16.38
N LYS A 467 9.17 0.34 15.44
CA LYS A 467 9.52 -1.08 15.58
C LYS A 467 11.02 -1.34 15.52
N VAL A 468 11.78 -0.55 14.76
CA VAL A 468 13.25 -0.61 14.80
C VAL A 468 13.76 -0.33 16.21
N GLU A 469 13.24 0.72 16.85
CA GLU A 469 13.62 1.09 18.21
C GLU A 469 13.16 0.08 19.26
N GLU A 470 11.96 -0.48 19.12
CA GLU A 470 11.48 -1.57 19.96
C GLU A 470 12.44 -2.77 19.91
N TYR A 471 12.81 -3.24 18.71
CA TYR A 471 13.75 -4.36 18.54
C TYR A 471 15.16 -4.03 18.99
N ARG A 472 15.61 -2.78 18.82
CA ARG A 472 16.90 -2.31 19.35
C ARG A 472 16.93 -2.36 20.88
N VAL A 473 15.94 -1.76 21.53
CA VAL A 473 15.94 -1.58 22.99
C VAL A 473 15.59 -2.87 23.72
N ARG A 474 14.54 -3.57 23.28
CA ARG A 474 14.01 -4.74 23.98
C ARG A 474 14.76 -6.03 23.64
N HIS A 475 15.22 -6.16 22.40
CA HIS A 475 15.81 -7.41 21.88
C HIS A 475 17.31 -7.27 21.57
N GLY A 476 17.88 -6.06 21.68
CA GLY A 476 19.31 -5.84 21.50
C GLY A 476 19.78 -5.84 20.06
N ALA A 477 18.94 -5.43 19.10
CA ALA A 477 19.33 -5.33 17.70
C ALA A 477 20.58 -4.45 17.50
N SER A 478 21.46 -4.87 16.59
CA SER A 478 22.73 -4.20 16.31
C SER A 478 22.50 -2.81 15.70
N ILE A 479 22.87 -1.78 16.47
CA ILE A 479 22.90 -0.38 16.02
C ILE A 479 23.70 -0.22 14.72
N LYS A 480 24.82 -0.93 14.59
CA LYS A 480 25.67 -0.85 13.39
C LYS A 480 24.93 -1.31 12.13
N LYS A 481 24.25 -2.46 12.18
CA LYS A 481 23.49 -2.98 11.04
C LYS A 481 22.31 -2.08 10.68
N ILE A 482 21.65 -1.52 11.68
CA ILE A 482 20.56 -0.55 11.47
C ILE A 482 21.09 0.73 10.80
N ALA A 483 22.26 1.23 11.23
CA ALA A 483 22.91 2.38 10.62
C ALA A 483 23.23 2.15 9.13
N GLU A 484 23.78 0.98 8.81
CA GLU A 484 24.11 0.58 7.42
C GLU A 484 22.88 0.63 6.50
N VAL A 485 21.71 0.22 7.00
CA VAL A 485 20.44 0.33 6.26
C VAL A 485 20.01 1.77 6.07
N TYR A 486 20.05 2.61 7.11
CA TYR A 486 19.65 4.02 6.92
C TYR A 486 20.60 4.79 5.99
N HIS A 487 21.88 4.43 5.96
CA HIS A 487 22.83 4.94 4.96
C HIS A 487 22.42 4.59 3.54
N SER A 488 22.02 3.33 3.29
CA SER A 488 21.58 2.90 1.95
C SER A 488 20.27 3.58 1.53
N LEU A 489 19.38 3.88 2.48
CA LEU A 489 18.14 4.62 2.27
C LEU A 489 18.31 6.14 2.16
N GLN A 490 19.51 6.67 2.40
CA GLN A 490 19.79 8.12 2.46
C GLN A 490 18.90 8.90 3.45
N ASN A 491 18.40 8.25 4.51
CA ASN A 491 17.58 8.91 5.52
C ASN A 491 18.47 9.72 6.46
N GLN A 492 18.79 10.96 6.07
CA GLN A 492 19.81 11.80 6.71
C GLN A 492 19.58 11.99 8.22
N LYS A 493 18.32 12.13 8.66
CA LYS A 493 17.99 12.25 10.09
C LYS A 493 18.34 10.98 10.85
N LYS A 494 17.90 9.82 10.35
CA LYS A 494 18.21 8.52 10.99
C LYS A 494 19.68 8.14 10.86
N ILE A 495 20.34 8.46 9.75
CA ILE A 495 21.79 8.29 9.60
C ILE A 495 22.53 8.97 10.75
N ARG A 496 22.22 10.24 11.04
CA ARG A 496 22.88 10.99 12.13
C ARG A 496 22.61 10.38 13.51
N GLU A 497 21.38 9.97 13.77
CA GLU A 497 20.95 9.33 15.01
C GLU A 497 21.70 8.00 15.25
N TYR A 498 21.72 7.10 14.26
CA TYR A 498 22.41 5.83 14.41
C TYR A 498 23.94 5.96 14.30
N ASP A 499 24.47 6.95 13.57
CA ASP A 499 25.92 7.20 13.49
C ASP A 499 26.50 7.56 14.87
N ILE A 500 25.82 8.40 15.67
CA ILE A 500 26.32 8.72 17.01
C ILE A 500 26.25 7.51 17.93
N HIS A 501 25.19 6.72 17.87
CA HIS A 501 25.09 5.49 18.65
C HIS A 501 26.15 4.46 18.21
N ALA A 502 26.41 4.31 16.91
CA ALA A 502 27.42 3.41 16.37
C ALA A 502 28.85 3.82 16.75
N LEU A 503 29.12 5.13 16.77
CA LEU A 503 30.37 5.71 17.27
C LEU A 503 30.56 5.35 18.75
N LEU A 504 29.55 5.60 19.57
CA LEU A 504 29.59 5.33 21.01
C LEU A 504 29.77 3.84 21.31
N SER A 505 29.04 2.96 20.62
CA SER A 505 29.16 1.51 20.79
C SER A 505 30.50 0.98 20.27
N GLY A 506 30.94 1.43 19.09
CA GLY A 506 32.22 1.04 18.49
C GLY A 506 33.40 1.43 19.38
N TYR A 507 33.38 2.63 19.96
CA TYR A 507 34.38 3.04 20.95
C TYR A 507 34.44 2.08 22.15
N LEU A 508 33.29 1.68 22.71
CA LEU A 508 33.26 0.75 23.85
C LEU A 508 33.75 -0.65 23.47
N GLU A 509 33.41 -1.16 22.29
CA GLU A 509 33.91 -2.44 21.77
C GLU A 509 35.44 -2.42 21.63
N ASP A 510 35.98 -1.40 20.97
CA ASP A 510 37.43 -1.27 20.79
C ASP A 510 38.14 -1.12 22.13
N ARG A 511 37.53 -0.41 23.08
CA ARG A 511 38.10 -0.27 24.42
C ARG A 511 38.11 -1.59 25.20
N LYS A 512 37.10 -2.45 25.02
CA LYS A 512 36.98 -3.78 25.65
C LYS A 512 38.01 -4.78 25.11
N LYS A 513 38.42 -4.65 23.84
CA LYS A 513 39.47 -5.48 23.22
C LYS A 513 40.87 -5.25 23.79
N ILE A 514 41.08 -4.15 24.52
CA ILE A 514 42.38 -3.83 25.11
C ILE A 514 42.53 -4.59 26.42
N VAL A 515 43.28 -5.69 26.36
CA VAL A 515 43.51 -6.60 27.49
C VAL A 515 44.93 -6.46 28.05
N ASP A 516 45.12 -6.82 29.33
CA ASP A 516 46.43 -6.97 29.97
C ASP A 516 47.09 -8.31 29.62
N SER A 517 48.27 -8.54 30.17
CA SER A 517 49.04 -9.78 29.97
C SER A 517 48.33 -11.02 30.51
N SER A 518 47.26 -10.88 31.30
CA SER A 518 46.42 -11.98 31.79
C SER A 518 45.17 -12.22 30.93
N GLY A 519 44.99 -11.44 29.85
CA GLY A 519 43.81 -11.50 28.98
C GLY A 519 42.58 -10.77 29.55
N LYS A 520 42.70 -10.07 30.69
CA LYS A 520 41.62 -9.29 31.29
C LYS A 520 41.59 -7.89 30.69
N THR A 521 40.40 -7.35 30.39
CA THR A 521 40.25 -5.99 29.86
C THR A 521 40.86 -4.97 30.82
N LYS A 522 41.75 -4.12 30.30
CA LYS A 522 42.43 -3.08 31.08
C LYS A 522 41.47 -1.98 31.52
N GLU A 523 41.44 -1.70 32.82
CA GLU A 523 40.67 -0.57 33.37
C GLU A 523 41.23 0.79 32.91
N TYR A 524 42.56 0.91 32.79
CA TYR A 524 43.27 2.11 32.31
C TYR A 524 44.16 1.77 31.11
N PHE A 525 44.42 2.75 30.22
CA PHE A 525 45.27 2.49 29.06
C PHE A 525 46.74 2.28 29.44
N TYR A 526 47.23 3.05 30.42
CA TYR A 526 48.62 2.99 30.86
C TYR A 526 48.72 2.92 32.40
N ASN A 527 49.63 2.09 32.90
CA ASN A 527 49.79 1.84 34.33
C ASN A 527 50.47 2.98 35.09
N PHE A 528 51.24 3.85 34.41
CA PHE A 528 52.11 4.85 35.06
C PHE A 528 51.45 6.23 35.29
N PHE A 529 50.27 6.51 34.72
CA PHE A 529 49.57 7.81 34.83
C PHE A 529 48.05 7.66 35.02
N THR A 530 47.61 6.79 35.93
CA THR A 530 46.19 6.51 36.18
C THR A 530 45.41 7.74 36.66
N ARG A 531 46.03 8.68 37.38
CA ARG A 531 45.38 9.87 37.94
C ARG A 531 44.81 10.86 36.91
N PHE A 532 45.34 10.84 35.68
CA PHE A 532 44.90 11.71 34.58
C PHE A 532 44.09 10.97 33.50
N GLN A 533 43.92 9.64 33.67
CA GLN A 533 43.16 8.81 32.74
C GLN A 533 41.77 8.55 33.28
N LYS A 534 40.80 8.50 32.37
CA LYS A 534 39.45 8.03 32.70
C LYS A 534 39.43 6.52 32.59
N SER A 535 38.84 5.89 33.60
CA SER A 535 38.73 4.44 33.69
C SER A 535 37.73 3.89 32.66
N LEU A 536 37.81 2.60 32.32
CA LEU A 536 36.83 1.94 31.46
C LEU A 536 35.42 2.09 32.05
N LYS A 537 35.25 1.87 33.35
CA LYS A 537 33.97 2.08 34.03
C LYS A 537 33.44 3.51 33.84
N GLN A 538 34.27 4.53 34.09
CA GLN A 538 33.88 5.93 33.88
C GLN A 538 33.45 6.20 32.43
N LYS A 539 34.14 5.59 31.46
CA LYS A 539 33.80 5.69 30.03
C LYS A 539 32.48 5.00 29.70
N CYS A 540 32.25 3.80 30.22
CA CYS A 540 30.97 3.10 30.08
C CYS A 540 29.83 3.92 30.66
N ASP A 541 29.97 4.43 31.88
CA ASP A 541 28.94 5.23 32.55
C ASP A 541 28.63 6.53 31.77
N ALA A 542 29.67 7.19 31.25
CA ALA A 542 29.50 8.40 30.44
C ALA A 542 28.84 8.14 29.09
N VAL A 543 29.19 7.04 28.42
CA VAL A 543 28.58 6.64 27.16
C VAL A 543 27.13 6.20 27.37
N ASP A 544 26.84 5.48 28.45
CA ASP A 544 25.48 5.08 28.83
C ASP A 544 24.61 6.32 29.12
N ALA A 545 25.10 7.26 29.93
CA ALA A 545 24.42 8.52 30.22
C ALA A 545 24.12 9.33 28.96
N LEU A 546 25.10 9.46 28.05
CA LEU A 546 24.89 10.13 26.77
C LEU A 546 23.88 9.39 25.87
N SER A 547 23.94 8.06 25.84
CA SER A 547 23.02 7.24 25.04
C SER A 547 21.58 7.38 25.54
N LYS A 548 21.36 7.39 26.86
CA LYS A 548 20.05 7.64 27.48
C LYS A 548 19.53 9.03 27.16
N ALA A 549 20.39 10.05 27.25
CA ALA A 549 20.02 11.41 26.85
C ALA A 549 19.67 11.48 25.35
N LEU A 550 20.40 10.80 24.47
CA LEU A 550 20.05 10.74 23.05
C LEU A 550 18.67 10.10 22.79
N ASN A 551 18.23 9.18 23.65
CA ASN A 551 16.89 8.57 23.62
C ASN A 551 15.80 9.45 24.28
N GLY A 552 16.12 10.68 24.68
CA GLY A 552 15.17 11.62 25.29
C GLY A 552 15.04 11.53 26.81
N GLU A 553 15.82 10.68 27.49
CA GLU A 553 15.80 10.62 28.95
C GLU A 553 16.39 11.89 29.58
N LYS A 554 15.82 12.29 30.73
CA LYS A 554 16.27 13.46 31.50
C LYS A 554 17.50 13.11 32.35
N ILE A 555 18.66 13.10 31.73
CA ILE A 555 19.96 12.79 32.36
C ILE A 555 20.77 14.07 32.50
N ASP A 556 21.39 14.29 33.67
CA ASP A 556 22.38 15.37 33.85
C ASP A 556 23.74 14.94 33.29
N LEU A 557 24.11 15.49 32.13
CA LEU A 557 25.36 15.16 31.44
C LEU A 557 26.56 15.94 32.00
N THR A 558 26.35 16.95 32.84
CA THR A 558 27.40 17.84 33.38
C THR A 558 28.53 17.05 34.02
N ARG A 559 28.19 15.97 34.75
CA ARG A 559 29.15 15.10 35.44
C ARG A 559 29.98 14.20 34.50
N HIS A 560 29.52 14.04 33.26
CA HIS A 560 30.13 13.17 32.25
C HIS A 560 30.90 13.95 31.17
N VAL A 561 30.79 15.28 31.11
CA VAL A 561 31.41 16.14 30.08
C VAL A 561 32.92 15.87 29.94
N ASP A 562 33.66 15.87 31.05
CA ASP A 562 35.11 15.65 31.01
C ASP A 562 35.47 14.26 30.46
N THR A 563 34.65 13.26 30.78
CA THR A 563 34.86 11.88 30.33
C THR A 563 34.53 11.74 28.85
N LEU A 564 33.45 12.36 28.38
CA LEU A 564 33.05 12.39 26.96
C LEU A 564 34.04 13.16 26.09
N ARG A 565 34.73 14.18 26.64
CA ARG A 565 35.74 14.97 25.91
C ARG A 565 37.12 14.33 25.85
N ASN A 566 37.37 13.30 26.65
CA ASN A 566 38.69 12.74 26.88
C ASN A 566 39.08 11.65 25.85
N GLY A 567 40.34 11.66 25.41
CA GLY A 567 40.94 10.60 24.59
C GLY A 567 40.28 10.40 23.22
N ASN A 568 40.29 9.15 22.75
CA ASN A 568 39.72 8.76 21.45
C ASN A 568 38.21 9.03 21.36
N LEU A 569 37.44 8.74 22.42
CA LEU A 569 36.01 9.07 22.49
C LEU A 569 35.75 10.55 22.19
N GLY A 570 36.51 11.44 22.85
CA GLY A 570 36.38 12.87 22.61
C GLY A 570 36.84 13.30 21.22
N LYS A 571 37.84 12.63 20.64
CA LYS A 571 38.31 12.89 19.27
C LYS A 571 37.22 12.56 18.25
N GLU A 572 36.58 11.40 18.42
CA GLU A 572 35.49 10.95 17.56
C GLU A 572 34.25 11.83 17.69
N LEU A 573 33.84 12.18 18.92
CA LEU A 573 32.72 13.11 19.14
C LEU A 573 33.01 14.50 18.52
N ARG A 574 34.23 15.02 18.64
CA ARG A 574 34.63 16.27 17.97
C ARG A 574 34.56 16.15 16.44
N ALA A 575 34.97 15.02 15.88
CA ALA A 575 34.88 14.78 14.44
C ALA A 575 33.42 14.71 13.96
N PHE A 576 32.56 14.03 14.72
CA PHE A 576 31.11 13.96 14.48
C PHE A 576 30.46 15.36 14.47
N ILE A 577 30.78 16.18 15.47
CA ILE A 577 30.28 17.56 15.58
C ILE A 577 30.81 18.44 14.45
N LYS A 578 32.12 18.37 14.15
CA LYS A 578 32.74 19.16 13.07
C LYS A 578 32.16 18.83 11.69
N ALA A 579 31.66 17.61 11.51
CA ALA A 579 30.97 17.19 10.29
C ALA A 579 29.52 17.74 10.20
N GLY A 580 29.05 18.53 11.18
CA GLY A 580 27.70 19.10 11.22
C GLY A 580 26.62 18.07 11.57
N LYS A 581 27.00 16.84 11.95
CA LYS A 581 26.04 15.76 12.21
C LYS A 581 25.26 15.94 13.52
N ALA A 582 25.80 16.71 14.46
CA ALA A 582 25.20 16.95 15.75
C ALA A 582 24.08 18.02 15.71
N ASP A 583 24.16 18.98 14.78
CA ASP A 583 23.28 20.16 14.76
C ASP A 583 21.79 19.79 14.74
N GLU A 584 21.43 18.83 13.90
CA GLU A 584 20.04 18.39 13.76
C GLU A 584 19.57 17.43 14.87
N LEU A 585 20.48 16.80 15.60
CA LEU A 585 20.10 15.99 16.76
C LEU A 585 19.57 16.88 17.89
N VAL A 586 20.02 18.12 17.95
CA VAL A 586 19.68 19.09 19.01
C VAL A 586 18.92 20.31 18.49
N ASP A 587 18.61 20.35 17.19
CA ASP A 587 17.90 21.44 16.50
C ASP A 587 18.59 22.82 16.62
N GLU A 588 19.91 22.85 16.82
CA GLU A 588 20.73 24.07 16.88
C GLU A 588 22.18 23.81 16.47
N LYS A 589 22.89 24.85 16.01
CA LYS A 589 24.31 24.72 15.61
C LYS A 589 25.21 24.53 16.82
N VAL A 590 25.98 23.45 16.83
CA VAL A 590 26.92 23.12 17.92
C VAL A 590 28.34 22.99 17.38
N ARG A 591 29.33 23.54 18.10
CA ARG A 591 30.73 23.59 17.62
C ARG A 591 31.68 22.78 18.49
N THR A 592 31.31 22.55 19.74
CA THR A 592 32.11 21.77 20.68
C THR A 592 31.30 20.62 21.28
N VAL A 593 32.01 19.63 21.83
CA VAL A 593 31.36 18.54 22.59
C VAL A 593 30.55 19.10 23.76
N ARG A 594 31.00 20.19 24.40
CA ARG A 594 30.24 20.80 25.48
C ARG A 594 28.95 21.44 24.95
N ASP A 595 29.04 22.22 23.87
CA ASP A 595 27.88 22.84 23.24
C ASP A 595 26.83 21.78 22.88
N PHE A 596 27.27 20.67 22.29
CA PHE A 596 26.40 19.54 21.95
C PHE A 596 25.70 18.92 23.17
N LEU A 597 26.42 18.70 24.27
CA LEU A 597 25.85 18.11 25.48
C LEU A 597 24.88 19.07 26.17
N ASP A 598 25.23 20.35 26.24
CA ASP A 598 24.39 21.40 26.82
C ASP A 598 23.11 21.58 25.97
N ALA A 599 23.23 21.55 24.64
CA ALA A 599 22.13 21.56 23.69
C ALA A 599 21.16 20.40 23.90
N LEU A 600 21.70 19.17 23.95
CA LEU A 600 20.92 17.95 24.16
C LEU A 600 20.21 17.96 25.52
N GLN A 601 20.90 18.42 26.57
CA GLN A 601 20.33 18.54 27.90
C GLN A 601 19.20 19.58 27.96
N ARG A 602 19.34 20.73 27.29
CA ARG A 602 18.27 21.73 27.16
C ARG A 602 17.07 21.17 26.40
N LYS A 603 17.31 20.44 25.31
CA LYS A 603 16.26 19.82 24.50
C LYS A 603 15.42 18.81 25.30
N ASN A 604 16.05 17.97 26.11
CA ASN A 604 15.33 16.98 26.92
C ASN A 604 14.77 17.52 28.23
N ASN A 605 15.35 18.61 28.74
CA ASN A 605 14.95 19.22 30.00
C ASN A 605 14.76 20.76 29.87
N PRO A 606 13.71 21.21 29.18
CA PRO A 606 13.45 22.64 28.99
C PRO A 606 13.20 23.41 30.29
N GLN A 607 12.92 22.72 31.41
CA GLN A 607 12.66 23.32 32.72
C GLN A 607 13.93 23.76 33.47
N LEU A 608 15.13 23.33 33.07
CA LEU A 608 16.39 23.78 33.67
C LEU A 608 16.86 25.16 33.19
N VAL A 609 16.20 25.76 32.19
CA VAL A 609 16.66 26.99 31.50
C VAL A 609 16.10 28.27 32.14
N GLN A 610 15.21 28.19 33.14
CA GLN A 610 14.66 29.38 33.84
C GLN A 610 15.45 29.82 35.10
N GLN A 611 16.65 29.27 35.35
CA GLN A 611 17.44 29.62 36.55
C GLN A 611 18.91 29.97 36.29
N VAL A 612 19.25 30.51 35.11
CA VAL A 612 20.57 31.13 34.88
C VAL A 612 20.41 32.54 34.33
#